data_AF-A0A2E1AHK4-F1
#
_entry.id   AF-A0A2E1AHK4-F1
#
_cell.length_a   1.000
_cell.length_b   1.000
_cell.length_c   1.000
_cell.angle_alpha   90.00
_cell.angle_beta   90.00
_cell.angle_gamma   90.00
#
_symmetry.space_group_name_H-M   'P 1'
#
loop_
_entity.id
_entity.type
_entity.pdbx_description
1 polymer ?
#
loop_
_entity_poly.entity_id
_entity_poly.type
_entity_poly.pdbx_seq_one_letter_code
_entity_poly.pdbx_strand_id
1 'polypeptide(L)'
;MNDPIQALKDAGYHVITDRPVSKRLNAFIKLTLMQQVVYRDPLIVKLLSNAQLRKGNTLTADQMIRAVKPGEDSARLTRAATQIAKAIFQRGYTLECPDCGMVDWYPLYELVINSSGTPSYHFVCRGFTHPFQLPINAQLEYKLNPLVREAVKDGGLTLLNALITLNQEVKSSERFRDKYVAVEVKNRHLHTDIDLLLILKDSGLLVECKDNFQTTDEAVAELQRTIETGLMLADTLGYQYVFATLQDEVPLAIQQQLDAANARLLTGRDLLKPYEG
;
A
#
# COMPACT_ATOMS: atom_id res chain seq x y z
N MET A 1 29.87 6.57 0.61
CA MET A 1 29.17 5.28 0.79
C MET A 1 28.96 4.63 -0.56
N ASN A 2 29.33 3.35 -0.67
CA ASN A 2 29.17 2.56 -1.89
C ASN A 2 27.69 2.35 -2.21
N ASP A 3 27.38 2.17 -3.49
CA ASP A 3 26.03 1.80 -3.94
C ASP A 3 25.65 0.43 -3.33
N PRO A 4 24.55 0.29 -2.58
CA PRO A 4 24.17 -0.97 -1.93
C PRO A 4 23.95 -2.09 -2.94
N ILE A 5 23.51 -1.76 -4.16
CA ILE A 5 23.33 -2.77 -5.21
C ILE A 5 24.68 -3.35 -5.62
N GLN A 6 25.70 -2.49 -5.78
CA GLN A 6 27.04 -2.96 -6.08
C GLN A 6 27.65 -3.71 -4.90
N ALA A 7 27.46 -3.23 -3.66
CA ALA A 7 27.96 -3.91 -2.46
C ALA A 7 27.40 -5.34 -2.30
N LEU A 8 26.09 -5.54 -2.55
CA LEU A 8 25.49 -6.87 -2.57
C LEU A 8 26.06 -7.74 -3.70
N LYS A 9 26.29 -7.18 -4.89
CA LYS A 9 26.92 -7.92 -5.99
C LYS A 9 28.35 -8.34 -5.66
N ASP A 10 29.13 -7.45 -5.05
CA ASP A 10 30.49 -7.72 -4.61
C ASP A 10 30.53 -8.80 -3.51
N ALA A 11 29.49 -8.87 -2.67
CA ALA A 11 29.26 -9.94 -1.70
C ALA A 11 28.76 -11.26 -2.33
N GLY A 12 28.67 -11.35 -3.66
CA GLY A 12 28.31 -12.57 -4.38
C GLY A 12 26.80 -12.79 -4.58
N TYR A 13 25.97 -11.77 -4.33
CA TYR A 13 24.54 -11.85 -4.59
C TYR A 13 24.19 -11.42 -6.02
N HIS A 14 23.20 -12.08 -6.61
CA HIS A 14 22.48 -11.57 -7.76
C HIS A 14 21.33 -10.67 -7.27
N VAL A 15 21.29 -9.44 -7.76
CA VAL A 15 20.36 -8.40 -7.29
C VAL A 15 19.48 -7.92 -8.43
N ILE A 16 18.16 -7.92 -8.24
CA ILE A 16 17.18 -7.46 -9.23
C ILE A 16 16.33 -6.34 -8.62
N THR A 17 16.43 -5.15 -9.21
CA THR A 17 15.70 -3.95 -8.76
C THR A 17 14.51 -3.59 -9.65
N ASP A 18 14.46 -4.06 -10.90
CA ASP A 18 13.45 -3.66 -11.89
C ASP A 18 12.28 -4.66 -12.03
N ARG A 19 11.75 -5.14 -10.90
CA ARG A 19 10.64 -6.11 -10.89
C ARG A 19 9.29 -5.43 -11.12
N PRO A 20 8.27 -6.14 -11.67
CA PRO A 20 6.92 -5.59 -11.80
C PRO A 20 6.34 -5.05 -10.47
N VAL A 21 6.62 -5.74 -9.35
CA VAL A 21 6.21 -5.30 -8.01
C VAL A 21 6.90 -3.98 -7.61
N SER A 22 8.21 -3.83 -7.89
CA SER A 22 8.94 -2.59 -7.62
C SER A 22 8.37 -1.41 -8.42
N LYS A 23 8.11 -1.60 -9.71
CA LYS A 23 7.48 -0.56 -10.56
C LYS A 23 6.12 -0.12 -10.02
N ARG A 24 5.31 -1.10 -9.61
CA ARG A 24 3.97 -0.86 -9.08
C ARG A 24 4.00 -0.12 -7.74
N LEU A 25 4.83 -0.55 -6.80
CA LEU A 25 4.98 0.11 -5.50
C LEU A 25 5.54 1.53 -5.66
N ASN A 26 6.53 1.75 -6.53
CA ASN A 26 7.03 3.08 -6.84
C ASN A 26 5.95 3.99 -7.44
N ALA A 27 5.14 3.48 -8.36
CA ALA A 27 4.01 4.24 -8.93
C ALA A 27 2.96 4.57 -7.87
N PHE A 28 2.66 3.65 -6.95
CA PHE A 28 1.76 3.88 -5.82
C PHE A 28 2.28 4.96 -4.86
N ILE A 29 3.57 4.92 -4.50
CA ILE A 29 4.21 5.96 -3.68
C ILE A 29 4.09 7.32 -4.37
N LYS A 30 4.43 7.38 -5.66
CA LYS A 30 4.36 8.64 -6.45
C LYS A 30 2.94 9.19 -6.51
N LEU A 31 1.95 8.35 -6.84
CA LEU A 31 0.54 8.74 -6.85
C LEU A 31 0.13 9.34 -5.52
N THR A 32 0.48 8.67 -4.42
CA THR A 32 0.07 9.07 -3.08
C THR A 32 0.70 10.41 -2.68
N LEU A 33 2.00 10.58 -2.91
CA LEU A 33 2.71 11.82 -2.61
C LEU A 33 2.20 12.99 -3.46
N MET A 34 1.92 12.78 -4.76
CA MET A 34 1.37 13.81 -5.64
C MET A 34 -0.02 14.26 -5.22
N GLN A 35 -0.84 13.34 -4.72
CA GLN A 35 -2.19 13.63 -4.25
C GLN A 35 -2.22 14.17 -2.82
N GLN A 36 -1.06 14.30 -2.16
CA GLN A 36 -0.91 14.70 -0.76
C GLN A 36 -1.79 13.86 0.18
N VAL A 37 -2.06 12.61 -0.20
CA VAL A 37 -2.83 11.69 0.63
C VAL A 37 -1.86 11.02 1.58
N VAL A 38 -2.10 11.15 2.88
CA VAL A 38 -1.29 10.47 3.89
C VAL A 38 -2.19 9.40 4.53
N TYR A 39 -1.90 8.11 4.26
CA TYR A 39 -2.65 6.99 4.84
C TYR A 39 -2.23 6.69 6.28
N ARG A 40 -2.27 7.71 7.13
CA ARG A 40 -2.00 7.57 8.57
C ARG A 40 -3.26 7.55 9.42
N ASP A 41 -4.42 7.90 8.86
CA ASP A 41 -5.69 7.69 9.56
C ASP A 41 -5.92 6.16 9.69
N PRO A 42 -5.99 5.61 10.92
CA PRO A 42 -6.22 4.19 11.14
C PRO A 42 -7.50 3.69 10.46
N LEU A 43 -8.52 4.55 10.32
CA LEU A 43 -9.78 4.23 9.65
C LEU A 43 -9.58 3.96 8.16
N ILE A 44 -8.65 4.69 7.53
CA ILE A 44 -8.33 4.54 6.11
C ILE A 44 -7.44 3.33 5.89
N VAL A 45 -6.47 3.09 6.77
CA VAL A 45 -5.67 1.85 6.73
C VAL A 45 -6.57 0.63 6.87
N LYS A 46 -7.53 0.67 7.82
CA LYS A 46 -8.54 -0.38 7.99
C LYS A 46 -9.42 -0.55 6.76
N LEU A 47 -9.86 0.55 6.15
CA LEU A 47 -10.64 0.52 4.90
C LEU A 47 -9.86 -0.14 3.77
N LEU A 48 -8.61 0.27 3.55
CA LEU A 48 -7.75 -0.28 2.49
C LEU A 48 -7.36 -1.74 2.75
N SER A 49 -7.31 -2.15 4.02
CA SER A 49 -7.12 -3.55 4.41
C SER A 49 -8.37 -4.41 4.21
N ASN A 50 -9.53 -3.82 3.86
CA ASN A 50 -10.77 -4.57 3.67
C ASN A 50 -10.66 -5.58 2.50
N ALA A 51 -11.03 -6.83 2.77
CA ALA A 51 -10.90 -7.91 1.80
C ALA A 51 -11.73 -7.72 0.53
N GLN A 52 -12.91 -7.09 0.60
CA GLN A 52 -13.77 -6.86 -0.57
C GLN A 52 -13.10 -5.88 -1.55
N LEU A 53 -12.60 -4.76 -1.02
CA LEU A 53 -11.88 -3.77 -1.82
C LEU A 53 -10.59 -4.35 -2.42
N ARG A 54 -9.84 -5.14 -1.65
CA ARG A 54 -8.64 -5.84 -2.16
C ARG A 54 -8.98 -6.86 -3.27
N LYS A 55 -10.14 -7.51 -3.22
CA LYS A 55 -10.63 -8.38 -4.31
C LYS A 55 -11.08 -7.59 -5.54
N GLY A 56 -11.18 -6.27 -5.44
CA GLY A 56 -11.63 -5.40 -6.54
C GLY A 56 -13.14 -5.25 -6.60
N ASN A 57 -13.85 -5.65 -5.54
CA ASN A 57 -15.28 -5.40 -5.42
C ASN A 57 -15.52 -3.92 -5.12
N THR A 58 -16.72 -3.48 -5.42
CA THR A 58 -17.20 -2.12 -5.20
C THR A 58 -17.89 -2.05 -3.85
N LEU A 59 -17.89 -0.88 -3.23
CA LEU A 59 -18.64 -0.60 -2.01
C LEU A 59 -19.41 0.71 -2.15
N THR A 60 -20.62 0.77 -1.62
CA THR A 60 -21.33 2.04 -1.40
C THR A 60 -20.69 2.83 -0.26
N ALA A 61 -21.04 4.12 -0.12
CA ALA A 61 -20.55 4.93 0.99
C ALA A 61 -20.89 4.31 2.36
N ASP A 62 -22.12 3.83 2.53
CA ASP A 62 -22.58 3.19 3.76
C ASP A 62 -21.81 1.89 4.04
N GLN A 63 -21.52 1.10 3.00
CA GLN A 63 -20.73 -0.11 3.14
C GLN A 63 -19.28 0.20 3.53
N MET A 64 -18.67 1.26 2.97
CA MET A 64 -17.34 1.72 3.39
C MET A 64 -17.34 2.17 4.86
N ILE A 65 -18.39 2.88 5.31
CA ILE A 65 -18.53 3.30 6.71
C ILE A 65 -18.60 2.08 7.63
N ARG A 66 -19.50 1.13 7.32
CA ARG A 66 -19.68 -0.11 8.08
C ARG A 66 -18.43 -0.98 8.13
N ALA A 67 -17.67 -1.03 7.03
CA ALA A 67 -16.43 -1.79 6.95
C ALA A 67 -15.36 -1.31 7.94
N VAL A 68 -15.39 -0.03 8.29
CA VAL A 68 -14.37 0.60 9.14
C VAL A 68 -14.86 0.74 10.58
N LYS A 69 -16.12 1.11 10.78
CA LYS A 69 -16.77 1.26 12.08
C LYS A 69 -18.19 0.69 12.05
N PRO A 70 -18.40 -0.55 12.52
CA PRO A 70 -19.75 -1.09 12.67
C PRO A 70 -20.51 -0.28 13.72
N GLY A 71 -21.66 0.30 13.35
CA GLY A 71 -22.60 0.91 14.30
C GLY A 71 -22.46 2.43 14.56
N GLU A 72 -21.50 3.12 13.94
CA GLU A 72 -21.39 4.58 14.03
C GLU A 72 -21.69 5.26 12.68
N ASP A 73 -22.64 6.18 12.67
CA ASP A 73 -22.81 7.14 11.59
C ASP A 73 -21.77 8.25 11.75
N SER A 74 -20.80 8.31 10.85
CA SER A 74 -19.59 9.12 11.03
C SER A 74 -19.43 10.07 9.86
N ALA A 75 -20.04 11.26 9.97
CA ALA A 75 -19.79 12.38 9.07
C ALA A 75 -18.29 12.76 8.97
N ARG A 76 -17.47 12.36 9.96
CA ARG A 76 -16.01 12.46 9.93
C ARG A 76 -15.38 11.45 8.97
N LEU A 77 -15.81 10.19 9.02
CA LEU A 77 -15.36 9.16 8.09
C LEU A 77 -15.82 9.46 6.67
N THR A 78 -17.03 9.97 6.47
CA THR A 78 -17.51 10.42 5.15
C THR A 78 -16.61 11.53 4.59
N ARG A 79 -16.20 12.51 5.41
CA ARG A 79 -15.26 13.57 4.98
C ARG A 79 -13.87 13.04 4.64
N ALA A 80 -13.29 12.20 5.51
CA ALA A 80 -11.99 11.57 5.27
C ALA A 80 -12.02 10.67 4.03
N ALA A 81 -13.03 9.80 3.92
CA ALA A 81 -13.27 8.95 2.77
C ALA A 81 -13.51 9.77 1.50
N THR A 82 -14.19 10.91 1.54
CA THR A 82 -14.43 11.77 0.35
C THR A 82 -13.15 12.47 -0.11
N GLN A 83 -12.31 12.95 0.81
CA GLN A 83 -11.00 13.54 0.46
C GLN A 83 -10.09 12.49 -0.20
N ILE A 84 -10.08 11.30 0.37
CA ILE A 84 -9.24 10.18 -0.09
C ILE A 84 -9.82 9.54 -1.36
N ALA A 85 -11.14 9.50 -1.49
CA ALA A 85 -11.85 8.97 -2.67
C ALA A 85 -11.59 9.74 -3.95
N LYS A 86 -11.08 10.98 -3.90
CA LYS A 86 -10.67 11.66 -5.12
C LYS A 86 -9.36 11.12 -5.71
N ALA A 87 -8.51 10.51 -4.88
CA ALA A 87 -7.18 10.04 -5.27
C ALA A 87 -7.09 8.52 -5.43
N ILE A 88 -7.78 7.76 -4.58
CA ILE A 88 -7.63 6.29 -4.53
C ILE A 88 -8.87 5.51 -4.95
N PHE A 89 -10.04 6.12 -4.92
CA PHE A 89 -11.28 5.46 -5.34
C PHE A 89 -11.72 6.02 -6.69
N GLN A 90 -12.18 5.12 -7.54
CA GLN A 90 -12.95 5.47 -8.72
C GLN A 90 -14.42 5.39 -8.36
N ARG A 91 -15.18 6.40 -8.77
CA ARG A 91 -16.64 6.46 -8.60
C ARG A 91 -17.31 5.82 -9.80
N GLY A 92 -18.38 5.07 -9.60
CA GLY A 92 -19.12 4.41 -10.66
C GLY A 92 -20.37 3.71 -10.16
N TYR A 93 -20.95 2.87 -11.01
CA TYR A 93 -22.17 2.12 -10.73
C TYR A 93 -22.01 0.67 -11.18
N THR A 94 -22.48 -0.27 -10.37
CA THR A 94 -22.73 -1.63 -10.84
C THR A 94 -24.11 -1.67 -11.46
N LEU A 95 -24.17 -1.92 -12.77
CA LEU A 95 -25.40 -1.86 -13.56
C LEU A 95 -25.64 -3.19 -14.27
N GLU A 96 -26.88 -3.64 -14.26
CA GLU A 96 -27.37 -4.73 -15.10
C GLU A 96 -27.88 -4.16 -16.42
N CYS A 97 -27.43 -4.71 -17.54
CA CYS A 97 -27.87 -4.26 -18.85
C CYS A 97 -29.28 -4.81 -19.16
N PRO A 98 -30.25 -3.96 -19.53
CA PRO A 98 -31.64 -4.39 -19.71
C PRO A 98 -31.85 -5.37 -20.86
N ASP A 99 -31.01 -5.35 -21.91
CA ASP A 99 -31.25 -6.20 -23.08
C ASP A 99 -30.57 -7.58 -22.99
N CYS A 100 -29.44 -7.70 -22.28
CA CYS A 100 -28.69 -8.97 -22.18
C CYS A 100 -28.51 -9.51 -20.75
N GLY A 101 -28.91 -8.77 -19.71
CA GLY A 101 -28.75 -9.17 -18.31
C GLY A 101 -27.31 -9.16 -17.79
N MET A 102 -26.33 -8.69 -18.57
CA MET A 102 -24.94 -8.60 -18.11
C MET A 102 -24.82 -7.56 -17.00
N VAL A 103 -24.29 -7.98 -15.85
CA VAL A 103 -23.95 -7.10 -14.73
C VAL A 103 -22.48 -6.71 -14.84
N ASP A 104 -22.19 -5.41 -14.87
CA ASP A 104 -20.81 -4.90 -14.89
C ASP A 104 -20.70 -3.55 -14.15
N TRP A 105 -19.48 -3.18 -13.80
CA TRP A 105 -19.17 -1.90 -13.18
C TRP A 105 -18.74 -0.86 -14.21
N TYR A 106 -19.45 0.26 -14.20
CA TYR A 106 -19.27 1.39 -15.10
C TYR A 106 -18.74 2.60 -14.32
N PRO A 107 -17.52 3.08 -14.58
CA PRO A 107 -17.00 4.28 -13.94
C PRO A 107 -17.78 5.52 -14.38
N LEU A 108 -17.93 6.48 -13.47
CA LEU A 108 -18.69 7.70 -13.69
C LEU A 108 -18.17 8.54 -14.88
N TYR A 109 -16.88 8.44 -15.21
CA TYR A 109 -16.30 9.17 -16.35
C TYR A 109 -16.68 8.58 -17.71
N GLU A 110 -17.21 7.35 -17.76
CA GLU A 110 -17.76 6.74 -18.98
C GLU A 110 -19.17 7.24 -19.30
N LEU A 111 -19.77 8.06 -18.42
CA LEU A 111 -21.08 8.67 -18.67
C LEU A 111 -21.01 9.57 -19.90
N VAL A 112 -21.68 9.16 -20.99
CA VAL A 112 -21.58 9.85 -22.28
C VAL A 112 -22.45 11.11 -22.27
N ILE A 113 -21.80 12.27 -22.21
CA ILE A 113 -22.48 13.55 -22.47
C ILE A 113 -22.74 13.64 -23.98
N ASN A 114 -23.96 13.96 -24.39
CA ASN A 114 -24.28 14.00 -25.81
C ASN A 114 -23.57 15.17 -26.52
N SER A 115 -23.54 15.11 -27.84
CA SER A 115 -22.87 16.08 -28.72
C SER A 115 -23.41 17.51 -28.61
N SER A 116 -24.58 17.70 -27.99
CA SER A 116 -25.19 19.01 -27.75
C SER A 116 -24.83 19.61 -26.38
N GLY A 117 -23.89 19.01 -25.63
CA GLY A 117 -23.51 19.46 -24.29
C GLY A 117 -24.62 19.26 -23.25
N THR A 118 -25.64 18.48 -23.59
CA THR A 118 -26.74 18.12 -22.68
C THR A 118 -26.37 16.81 -22.00
N PRO A 119 -26.44 16.70 -20.67
CA PRO A 119 -26.14 15.44 -19.99
C PRO A 119 -27.15 14.37 -20.42
N SER A 120 -26.69 13.43 -21.25
CA SER A 120 -27.45 12.23 -21.56
C SER A 120 -26.91 11.16 -20.62
N TYR A 121 -27.71 10.71 -19.65
CA TYR A 121 -27.23 9.81 -18.60
C TYR A 121 -27.16 8.36 -19.11
N HIS A 122 -26.33 8.11 -20.13
CA HIS A 122 -26.21 6.81 -20.79
C HIS A 122 -24.83 6.17 -20.55
N PHE A 123 -24.85 4.84 -20.45
CA PHE A 123 -23.67 3.97 -20.50
C PHE A 123 -23.77 3.05 -21.71
N VAL A 124 -22.63 2.59 -22.23
CA VAL A 124 -22.58 1.62 -23.32
C VAL A 124 -22.33 0.23 -22.75
N CYS A 125 -23.22 -0.73 -23.01
CA CYS A 125 -23.05 -2.10 -22.54
C CYS A 125 -21.78 -2.74 -23.10
N ARG A 126 -20.93 -3.34 -22.24
CA ARG A 126 -19.67 -3.97 -22.68
C ARG A 126 -19.87 -5.29 -23.44
N GLY A 127 -21.04 -5.92 -23.34
CA GLY A 127 -21.35 -7.19 -24.02
C GLY A 127 -21.77 -7.01 -25.47
N PHE A 128 -22.78 -6.17 -25.73
CA PHE A 128 -23.38 -6.00 -27.06
C PHE A 128 -23.36 -4.54 -27.57
N THR A 129 -22.69 -3.63 -26.86
CA THR A 129 -22.33 -2.27 -27.31
C THR A 129 -23.47 -1.28 -27.54
N HIS A 130 -24.69 -1.55 -27.08
CA HIS A 130 -25.77 -0.55 -27.13
C HIS A 130 -25.79 0.35 -25.89
N PRO A 131 -26.24 1.62 -26.04
CA PRO A 131 -26.43 2.52 -24.93
C PRO A 131 -27.68 2.18 -24.12
N PHE A 132 -27.61 2.33 -22.80
CA PHE A 132 -28.76 2.23 -21.90
C PHE A 132 -28.70 3.33 -20.83
N GLN A 133 -29.86 3.68 -20.26
CA GLN A 133 -29.98 4.75 -19.28
C GLN A 133 -29.57 4.31 -17.89
N LEU A 134 -28.97 5.22 -17.13
CA LEU A 134 -28.74 5.04 -15.70
C LEU A 134 -30.08 4.88 -14.96
N PRO A 135 -30.31 3.78 -14.22
CA PRO A 135 -31.52 3.62 -13.42
C PRO A 135 -31.65 4.69 -12.33
N ILE A 136 -32.88 5.17 -12.08
CA ILE A 136 -33.16 6.22 -11.07
C ILE A 136 -32.71 5.80 -9.66
N ASN A 137 -32.79 4.51 -9.35
CA ASN A 137 -32.44 3.92 -8.06
C ASN A 137 -30.99 3.40 -7.99
N ALA A 138 -30.15 3.67 -8.99
CA ALA A 138 -28.76 3.24 -8.98
C ALA A 138 -27.97 3.92 -7.84
N GLN A 139 -27.28 3.12 -7.03
CA GLN A 139 -26.46 3.62 -5.94
C GLN A 139 -25.03 3.89 -6.43
N LEU A 140 -24.48 5.05 -6.05
CA LEU A 140 -23.09 5.36 -6.35
C LEU A 140 -22.17 4.45 -5.53
N GLU A 141 -21.25 3.81 -6.23
CA GLU A 141 -20.28 2.89 -5.66
C GLU A 141 -18.84 3.38 -5.88
N TYR A 142 -17.96 2.86 -5.05
CA TYR A 142 -16.55 3.19 -5.00
C TYR A 142 -15.73 1.92 -5.21
N LYS A 143 -14.82 1.97 -6.18
CA LYS A 143 -13.88 0.90 -6.50
C LYS A 143 -12.47 1.39 -6.25
N LEU A 144 -11.61 0.59 -5.64
CA LEU A 144 -10.20 0.97 -5.53
C LEU A 144 -9.59 1.13 -6.92
N ASN A 145 -8.79 2.18 -7.08
CA ASN A 145 -7.91 2.35 -8.22
C ASN A 145 -7.07 1.06 -8.37
N PRO A 146 -6.99 0.46 -9.58
CA PRO A 146 -6.27 -0.79 -9.78
C PRO A 146 -4.82 -0.77 -9.30
N LEU A 147 -4.11 0.35 -9.48
CA LEU A 147 -2.73 0.53 -9.00
C LEU A 147 -2.68 0.46 -7.48
N VAL A 148 -3.56 1.18 -6.80
CA VAL A 148 -3.65 1.21 -5.33
C VAL A 148 -4.01 -0.19 -4.82
N ARG A 149 -5.00 -0.84 -5.42
CA ARG A 149 -5.44 -2.19 -5.02
C ARG A 149 -4.31 -3.19 -5.08
N GLU A 150 -3.57 -3.25 -6.18
CA GLU A 150 -2.47 -4.20 -6.32
C GLU A 150 -1.29 -3.82 -5.42
N ALA A 151 -0.95 -2.53 -5.27
CA ALA A 151 0.10 -2.11 -4.34
C ALA A 151 -0.22 -2.43 -2.87
N VAL A 152 -1.47 -2.26 -2.44
CA VAL A 152 -1.92 -2.64 -1.09
C VAL A 152 -1.84 -4.16 -0.90
N LYS A 153 -2.05 -4.97 -1.95
CA LYS A 153 -1.84 -6.42 -1.83
C LYS A 153 -0.39 -6.80 -1.59
N ASP A 154 0.53 -6.03 -2.17
CA ASP A 154 1.98 -6.24 -2.07
C ASP A 154 2.61 -5.59 -0.82
N GLY A 155 1.83 -5.22 0.22
CA GLY A 155 2.39 -4.60 1.43
C GLY A 155 2.67 -3.09 1.31
N GLY A 156 2.13 -2.44 0.28
CA GLY A 156 2.44 -1.04 -0.03
C GLY A 156 2.04 -0.05 1.06
N LEU A 157 1.09 -0.38 1.94
CA LEU A 157 0.66 0.52 3.03
C LEU A 157 1.73 0.65 4.11
N THR A 158 2.25 -0.47 4.63
CA THR A 158 3.34 -0.45 5.61
C THR A 158 4.57 0.22 5.02
N LEU A 159 4.93 -0.15 3.78
CA LEU A 159 6.08 0.42 3.10
C LEU A 159 5.98 1.94 2.97
N LEU A 160 4.84 2.44 2.51
CA LEU A 160 4.63 3.88 2.36
C LEU A 160 4.67 4.60 3.71
N ASN A 161 3.99 4.08 4.74
CA ASN A 161 3.99 4.72 6.04
C ASN A 161 5.38 4.68 6.69
N ALA A 162 6.13 3.59 6.54
CA ALA A 162 7.52 3.50 6.98
C ALA A 162 8.40 4.53 6.26
N LEU A 163 8.27 4.66 4.94
CA LEU A 163 8.99 5.67 4.17
C LEU A 163 8.69 7.09 4.65
N ILE A 164 7.40 7.43 4.89
CA ILE A 164 7.01 8.76 5.38
C ILE A 164 7.55 8.99 6.80
N THR A 165 7.42 8.02 7.70
CA THR A 165 7.91 8.12 9.09
C THR A 165 9.42 8.32 9.13
N LEU A 166 10.17 7.50 8.41
CA LEU A 166 11.63 7.63 8.34
C LEU A 166 12.02 8.97 7.71
N ASN A 167 11.31 9.45 6.68
CA ASN A 167 11.61 10.74 6.06
C ASN A 167 11.40 11.94 7.00
N GLN A 168 10.52 11.83 8.00
CA GLN A 168 10.24 12.91 8.95
C GLN A 168 11.33 13.05 10.02
N GLU A 169 11.98 11.94 10.35
CA GLU A 169 12.99 11.90 11.40
C GLU A 169 14.38 12.29 10.90
N VAL A 170 14.60 12.10 9.60
CA VAL A 170 15.85 12.47 8.95
C VAL A 170 15.98 14.00 8.93
N LYS A 171 17.04 14.51 9.56
CA LYS A 171 17.36 15.95 9.55
C LYS A 171 17.52 16.43 8.11
N SER A 172 17.25 17.71 7.85
CA SER A 172 17.36 18.30 6.52
C SER A 172 18.74 18.09 5.85
N SER A 173 19.81 17.97 6.65
CA SER A 173 21.19 17.68 6.21
C SER A 173 21.46 16.22 5.83
N GLU A 174 20.55 15.31 6.13
CA GLU A 174 20.71 13.85 5.97
C GLU A 174 19.68 13.24 5.02
N ARG A 175 18.91 14.07 4.30
CA ARG A 175 17.85 13.64 3.37
C ARG A 175 18.27 12.44 2.52
N PHE A 176 17.33 11.54 2.28
CA PHE A 176 17.55 10.38 1.42
C PHE A 176 18.13 10.80 0.08
N ARG A 177 19.31 10.29 -0.22
CA ARG A 177 19.98 10.44 -1.51
C ARG A 177 19.26 9.62 -2.57
N ASP A 178 18.90 8.39 -2.20
CA ASP A 178 18.28 7.44 -3.11
C ASP A 178 17.48 6.37 -2.34
N LYS A 179 16.61 5.64 -3.05
CA LYS A 179 15.83 4.53 -2.51
C LYS A 179 15.65 3.41 -3.54
N TYR A 180 15.60 2.18 -3.05
CA TYR A 180 15.17 1.02 -3.83
C TYR A 180 14.00 0.33 -3.14
N VAL A 181 13.02 -0.14 -3.91
CA VAL A 181 11.79 -0.76 -3.42
C VAL A 181 11.69 -2.17 -3.99
N ALA A 182 11.33 -3.14 -3.16
CA ALA A 182 11.12 -4.55 -3.52
C ALA A 182 12.30 -5.14 -4.32
N VAL A 183 13.49 -5.14 -3.71
CA VAL A 183 14.74 -5.63 -4.29
C VAL A 183 14.86 -7.13 -4.04
N GLU A 184 14.91 -7.93 -5.11
CA GLU A 184 15.19 -9.37 -4.99
C GLU A 184 16.69 -9.58 -4.84
N VAL A 185 17.06 -10.38 -3.84
CA VAL A 185 18.44 -10.75 -3.55
C VAL A 185 18.53 -12.27 -3.51
N LYS A 186 19.39 -12.84 -4.36
CA LYS A 186 19.59 -14.30 -4.41
C LYS A 186 21.04 -14.73 -4.59
N ASN A 187 21.38 -15.85 -3.98
CA ASN A 187 22.60 -16.60 -4.25
C ASN A 187 22.29 -18.11 -4.20
N ARG A 188 23.31 -18.96 -4.09
CA ARG A 188 23.12 -20.43 -4.04
C ARG A 188 22.39 -20.93 -2.78
N HIS A 189 22.39 -20.15 -1.70
CA HIS A 189 21.91 -20.55 -0.37
C HIS A 189 20.74 -19.69 0.14
N LEU A 190 20.52 -18.53 -0.46
CA LEU A 190 19.54 -17.55 -0.03
C LEU A 190 18.74 -17.04 -1.22
N HIS A 191 17.44 -16.88 -1.01
CA HIS A 191 16.56 -16.13 -1.88
C HIS A 191 15.59 -15.35 -1.01
N THR A 192 15.67 -14.02 -1.06
CA THR A 192 14.85 -13.13 -0.25
C THR A 192 14.54 -11.84 -1.01
N ASP A 193 13.49 -11.16 -0.57
CA ASP A 193 13.11 -9.84 -1.04
C ASP A 193 13.39 -8.82 0.07
N ILE A 194 14.01 -7.69 -0.28
CA ILE A 194 14.16 -6.53 0.60
C ILE A 194 13.07 -5.53 0.21
N ASP A 195 12.18 -5.20 1.15
CA ASP A 195 11.05 -4.32 0.88
C ASP A 195 11.50 -2.89 0.54
N LEU A 196 12.44 -2.33 1.31
CA LEU A 196 12.93 -0.97 1.09
C LEU A 196 14.39 -0.81 1.52
N LEU A 197 15.22 -0.30 0.61
CA LEU A 197 16.57 0.20 0.90
C LEU A 197 16.56 1.71 0.81
N LEU A 198 17.01 2.39 1.86
CA LEU A 198 17.14 3.85 1.90
C LEU A 198 18.60 4.22 2.07
N ILE A 199 19.08 5.13 1.22
CA ILE A 199 20.45 5.61 1.27
C ILE A 199 20.45 7.05 1.76
N LEU A 200 21.12 7.29 2.89
CA LEU A 200 21.39 8.63 3.40
C LEU A 200 22.79 9.06 2.96
N LYS A 201 23.23 10.23 3.42
CA LYS A 201 24.56 10.76 3.09
C LYS A 201 25.69 9.85 3.62
N ASP A 202 25.59 9.48 4.90
CA ASP A 202 26.65 8.80 5.65
C ASP A 202 26.22 7.43 6.22
N SER A 203 24.94 7.05 6.10
CA SER A 203 24.40 5.75 6.52
C SER A 203 23.33 5.20 5.55
N GLY A 204 22.92 3.94 5.74
CA GLY A 204 21.81 3.34 5.01
C GLY A 204 20.87 2.60 5.93
N LEU A 205 19.63 2.42 5.48
CA LEU A 205 18.60 1.64 6.17
C LEU A 205 18.16 0.49 5.26
N LEU A 206 18.09 -0.71 5.83
CA LEU A 206 17.39 -1.85 5.26
C LEU A 206 16.09 -2.01 6.03
N VAL A 207 14.97 -1.83 5.35
CA VAL A 207 13.65 -1.82 5.97
C VAL A 207 12.84 -3.02 5.48
N GLU A 208 12.40 -3.85 6.41
CA GLU A 208 11.47 -4.95 6.19
C GLU A 208 10.08 -4.52 6.65
N CYS A 209 9.08 -4.71 5.81
CA CYS A 209 7.71 -4.24 6.01
C CYS A 209 6.71 -5.39 6.05
N LYS A 210 5.91 -5.47 7.12
CA LYS A 210 4.83 -6.44 7.23
C LYS A 210 3.51 -5.76 7.61
N ASP A 211 2.53 -5.81 6.71
CA ASP A 211 1.19 -5.26 6.98
C ASP A 211 0.53 -5.93 8.18
N ASN A 212 0.52 -7.27 8.19
CA ASN A 212 0.04 -8.09 9.28
C ASN A 212 0.75 -9.44 9.22
N PHE A 213 1.04 -10.01 10.37
CA PHE A 213 1.51 -11.40 10.48
C PHE A 213 0.65 -12.14 11.51
N GLN A 214 0.60 -13.45 11.38
CA GLN A 214 -0.08 -14.31 12.34
C GLN A 214 0.81 -14.54 13.56
N THR A 215 0.18 -14.77 14.71
CA THR A 215 0.88 -15.02 15.99
C THR A 215 0.94 -16.50 16.35
N THR A 216 0.73 -17.40 15.39
CA THR A 216 0.96 -18.83 15.58
C THR A 216 2.46 -19.11 15.64
N ASP A 217 2.87 -20.13 16.38
CA ASP A 217 4.30 -20.46 16.56
C ASP A 217 5.04 -20.65 15.22
N GLU A 218 4.38 -21.28 14.25
CA GLU A 218 4.91 -21.49 12.90
C GLU A 218 5.14 -20.16 12.16
N ALA A 219 4.17 -19.24 12.21
CA ALA A 219 4.26 -17.93 11.57
C ALA A 219 5.31 -17.04 12.24
N VAL A 220 5.43 -17.12 13.58
CA VAL A 220 6.47 -16.42 14.32
C VAL A 220 7.85 -16.96 13.93
N ALA A 221 8.02 -18.28 13.85
CA ALA A 221 9.29 -18.88 13.44
C ALA A 221 9.69 -18.56 11.99
N GLU A 222 8.73 -18.40 11.08
CA GLU A 222 8.98 -17.91 9.72
C GLU A 222 9.39 -16.43 9.71
N LEU A 223 8.72 -15.60 10.50
CA LEU A 223 9.06 -14.19 10.63
C LEU A 223 10.45 -13.99 11.25
N GLN A 224 10.82 -14.79 12.26
CA GLN A 224 12.16 -14.78 12.84
C GLN A 224 13.23 -15.04 11.78
N ARG A 225 13.06 -16.09 10.96
CA ARG A 225 13.99 -16.42 9.85
C ARG A 225 14.11 -15.29 8.81
N THR A 226 13.00 -14.63 8.52
CA THR A 226 12.98 -13.46 7.62
C THR A 226 13.80 -12.32 8.22
N ILE A 227 13.62 -12.04 9.51
CA ILE A 227 14.38 -11.00 10.23
C ILE A 227 15.86 -11.37 10.34
N GLU A 228 16.21 -12.62 10.63
CA GLU A 228 17.61 -13.09 10.67
C GLU A 228 18.30 -12.83 9.32
N THR A 229 17.61 -13.15 8.23
CA THR A 229 18.09 -12.91 6.87
C THR A 229 18.29 -11.41 6.62
N GLY A 230 17.31 -10.59 6.98
CA GLY A 230 17.38 -9.14 6.81
C GLY A 230 18.50 -8.50 7.62
N LEU A 231 18.71 -8.94 8.86
CA LEU A 231 19.81 -8.52 9.73
C LEU A 231 21.18 -8.84 9.13
N MET A 232 21.34 -10.06 8.60
CA MET A 232 22.58 -10.48 7.92
C MET A 232 22.88 -9.62 6.68
N LEU A 233 21.85 -9.30 5.88
CA LEU A 233 22.01 -8.42 4.72
C LEU A 233 22.32 -6.98 5.12
N ALA A 234 21.70 -6.49 6.20
CA ALA A 234 21.98 -5.17 6.73
C ALA A 234 23.43 -5.06 7.23
N ASP A 235 23.93 -6.07 7.96
CA ASP A 235 25.33 -6.15 8.40
C ASP A 235 26.30 -6.18 7.20
N THR A 236 26.00 -6.99 6.19
CA THR A 236 26.79 -7.05 4.93
C THR A 236 26.92 -5.67 4.26
N LEU A 237 25.87 -4.85 4.34
CA LEU A 237 25.83 -3.51 3.77
C LEU A 237 26.40 -2.44 4.71
N GLY A 238 26.61 -2.74 5.99
CA GLY A 238 26.86 -1.75 7.03
C GLY A 238 25.66 -0.82 7.27
N TYR A 239 24.44 -1.32 7.08
CA TYR A 239 23.18 -0.57 7.17
C TYR A 239 22.48 -0.86 8.49
N GLN A 240 21.67 0.08 8.98
CA GLN A 240 20.78 -0.19 10.10
C GLN A 240 19.56 -0.97 9.62
N TYR A 241 19.24 -2.07 10.31
CA TYR A 241 18.01 -2.82 10.06
C TYR A 241 16.81 -2.16 10.75
N VAL A 242 15.71 -2.05 10.03
CA VAL A 242 14.43 -1.52 10.52
C VAL A 242 13.33 -2.53 10.19
N PHE A 243 12.61 -3.00 11.21
CA PHE A 243 11.39 -3.77 11.03
C PHE A 243 10.17 -2.85 11.22
N ALA A 244 9.29 -2.81 10.23
CA ALA A 244 8.09 -1.96 10.24
C ALA A 244 6.82 -2.80 10.09
N THR A 245 5.83 -2.54 10.94
CA THR A 245 4.53 -3.22 10.92
C THR A 245 3.39 -2.27 11.26
N LEU A 246 2.20 -2.52 10.68
CA LEU A 246 0.97 -1.80 11.06
C LEU A 246 0.32 -2.35 12.34
N GLN A 247 0.84 -3.46 12.89
CA GLN A 247 0.42 -3.95 14.21
C GLN A 247 1.01 -3.08 15.32
N ASP A 248 0.22 -2.84 16.37
CA ASP A 248 0.66 -2.04 17.52
C ASP A 248 1.68 -2.79 18.41
N GLU A 249 1.70 -4.11 18.31
CA GLU A 249 2.53 -4.99 19.12
C GLU A 249 3.15 -6.08 18.24
N VAL A 250 4.34 -6.55 18.63
CA VAL A 250 5.02 -7.68 18.01
C VAL A 250 5.20 -8.81 19.02
N PRO A 251 5.26 -10.08 18.59
CA PRO A 251 5.52 -11.20 19.48
C PRO A 251 6.83 -11.00 20.25
N LEU A 252 6.86 -11.42 21.53
CA LEU A 252 8.01 -11.20 22.40
C LEU A 252 9.32 -11.73 21.80
N ALA A 253 9.27 -12.89 21.13
CA ALA A 253 10.44 -13.49 20.49
C ALA A 253 11.01 -12.59 19.36
N ILE A 254 10.15 -11.90 18.61
CA ILE A 254 10.54 -10.95 17.58
C ILE A 254 11.15 -9.70 18.22
N GLN A 255 10.52 -9.16 19.26
CA GLN A 255 11.05 -8.01 20.00
C GLN A 255 12.45 -8.29 20.54
N GLN A 256 12.63 -9.43 21.22
CA GLN A 256 13.91 -9.84 21.81
C GLN A 256 15.01 -9.99 20.75
N GLN A 257 14.67 -10.55 19.59
CA GLN A 257 15.60 -10.68 18.48
C GLN A 257 16.03 -9.32 17.92
N LEU A 258 15.08 -8.40 17.72
CA LEU A 258 15.37 -7.05 17.25
C LEU A 258 16.23 -6.27 18.26
N ASP A 259 15.89 -6.35 19.55
CA ASP A 259 16.63 -5.70 20.63
C ASP A 259 18.07 -6.22 20.72
N ALA A 260 18.26 -7.54 20.64
CA ALA A 260 19.58 -8.17 20.67
C ALA A 260 20.48 -7.72 19.51
N ALA A 261 19.90 -7.43 18.34
CA ALA A 261 20.60 -6.94 17.17
C ALA A 261 20.71 -5.40 17.12
N ASN A 262 20.22 -4.69 18.14
CA ASN A 262 20.06 -3.22 18.13
C ASN A 262 19.33 -2.73 16.86
N ALA A 263 18.39 -3.54 16.38
CA ALA A 263 17.55 -3.22 15.25
C ALA A 263 16.42 -2.31 15.68
N ARG A 264 15.93 -1.52 14.73
CA ARG A 264 14.84 -0.60 14.98
C ARG A 264 13.49 -1.26 14.71
N LEU A 265 12.53 -1.02 15.59
CA LEU A 265 11.13 -1.39 15.40
C LEU A 265 10.27 -0.14 15.16
N LEU A 266 9.41 -0.20 14.14
CA LEU A 266 8.33 0.76 13.88
C LEU A 266 6.99 0.01 13.91
N THR A 267 6.13 0.36 14.86
CA THR A 267 4.81 -0.27 15.03
C THR A 267 3.69 0.58 14.43
N GLY A 268 2.45 0.10 14.44
CA GLY A 268 1.26 0.87 14.07
C GLY A 268 1.19 2.21 14.81
N ARG A 269 1.59 2.22 16.09
CA ARG A 269 1.69 3.44 16.91
C ARG A 269 2.68 4.46 16.37
N ASP A 270 3.72 4.03 15.67
CA ASP A 270 4.73 4.92 15.08
C ASP A 270 4.36 5.32 13.66
N LEU A 271 3.92 4.35 12.87
CA LEU A 271 3.59 4.52 11.46
C LEU A 271 2.34 5.38 11.23
N LEU A 272 1.40 5.38 12.18
CA LEU A 272 0.12 6.09 12.06
C LEU A 272 0.06 7.39 12.86
N LYS A 273 1.18 7.83 13.48
CA LYS A 273 1.26 9.15 14.15
C LYS A 273 0.92 10.27 13.16
N PRO A 274 0.00 11.20 13.50
CA PRO A 274 -0.32 12.33 12.62
C PRO A 274 0.94 13.04 12.14
N TYR A 275 0.94 13.50 10.89
CA TYR A 275 2.04 14.32 10.41
C TYR A 275 1.92 15.72 11.01
N GLU A 276 2.85 16.06 11.89
CA GLU A 276 3.10 17.43 12.33
C GLU A 276 4.05 18.07 11.30
N GLY A 277 3.47 18.55 10.20
CA GLY A 277 4.19 19.33 9.18
C GLY A 277 4.24 20.80 9.54
#